data_AF-A0A1H6WMI4-F1
#
_entry.id   AF-A0A1H6WMI4-F1
#
_cell.length_a   1.000
_cell.length_b   1.000
_cell.length_c   1.000
_cell.angle_alpha   90.00
_cell.angle_beta   90.00
_cell.angle_gamma   90.00
#
_symmetry.space_group_name_H-M   'P 1'
#
loop_
_entity.id
_entity.type
_entity.pdbx_description
1 polymer ?
#
loop_
_entity_poly.entity_id
_entity_poly.type
_entity_poly.pdbx_seq_one_letter_code
_entity_poly.pdbx_strand_id
1 'polypeptide(L)'
;MNKFSILLLLFLISANYSFSQKVKFQIFSPKELKGRKAVLLTREKGFAAIVHSIKLNSDIFNLDIDNDLVPDLYQLHVSQIKGSLFFFLEQGTQIRLDTNDVTKSTVTNSRSTLEWQAFERNIQKPSDDRIRSYALGEKQARKDRNADSLNFWIEKQALEKEDLVKKTGAFILENPASYVSLYLLKINWYALQDKGLFEKLDQSLTGHKTYIYLKEKNKKIAERQPVKVLNKLQ
;
A
#
# COMPACT_ATOMS: atom_id res chain seq x y z
N MET A 1 -47.05 -25.10 2.11
CA MET A 1 -45.99 -24.06 2.11
C MET A 1 -45.20 -24.18 0.83
N ASN A 2 -45.30 -23.19 -0.06
CA ASN A 2 -44.65 -23.25 -1.38
C ASN A 2 -43.14 -23.15 -1.24
N LYS A 3 -42.41 -24.13 -1.80
CA LYS A 3 -40.94 -24.19 -1.84
C LYS A 3 -40.30 -22.92 -2.43
N PHE A 4 -41.05 -22.19 -3.27
CA PHE A 4 -40.66 -20.90 -3.84
C PHE A 4 -40.54 -19.78 -2.81
N SER A 5 -41.34 -19.77 -1.74
CA SER A 5 -41.28 -18.73 -0.71
C SER A 5 -40.05 -18.86 0.20
N ILE A 6 -39.50 -20.08 0.35
CA ILE A 6 -38.29 -20.34 1.16
C ILE A 6 -37.03 -19.87 0.40
N LEU A 7 -36.99 -20.01 -0.93
CA LEU A 7 -35.89 -19.55 -1.77
C LEU A 7 -35.78 -18.02 -1.83
N LEU A 8 -36.92 -17.32 -1.80
CA LEU A 8 -36.94 -15.85 -1.79
C LEU A 8 -36.44 -15.27 -0.45
N LEU A 9 -36.70 -15.97 0.66
CA LEU A 9 -36.23 -15.55 1.99
C LEU A 9 -34.72 -15.74 2.17
N LEU A 10 -34.15 -16.79 1.56
CA LEU A 10 -32.69 -17.02 1.56
C LEU A 10 -31.94 -15.99 0.71
N PHE A 11 -32.54 -15.49 -0.37
CA PHE A 11 -31.92 -14.47 -1.24
C PHE A 11 -31.83 -13.09 -0.57
N LEU A 12 -32.74 -12.79 0.37
CA LEU A 12 -32.75 -11.53 1.12
C LEU A 12 -31.73 -11.49 2.26
N ILE A 13 -31.16 -12.62 2.68
CA ILE A 13 -30.09 -12.67 3.70
C ILE A 13 -28.71 -12.45 3.06
N SER A 14 -28.59 -12.62 1.74
CA SER A 14 -27.41 -12.24 0.95
C SER A 14 -27.41 -10.79 0.47
N ALA A 15 -28.32 -9.95 0.97
CA ALA A 15 -28.20 -8.50 0.81
C ALA A 15 -26.89 -8.08 1.48
N ASN A 16 -25.86 -7.84 0.66
CA ASN A 16 -24.56 -7.36 1.08
C ASN A 16 -24.76 -6.25 2.11
N TYR A 17 -24.39 -6.53 3.36
CA TYR A 17 -24.14 -5.49 4.32
C TYR A 17 -23.01 -4.64 3.73
N SER A 18 -23.38 -3.61 2.95
CA SER A 18 -22.51 -2.48 2.67
C SER A 18 -22.39 -1.74 3.99
N PHE A 19 -21.55 -2.30 4.85
CA PHE A 19 -21.29 -1.83 6.18
C PHE A 19 -20.52 -0.52 6.05
N SER A 20 -21.26 0.58 5.91
CA SER A 20 -20.69 1.91 5.96
C SER A 20 -20.43 2.26 7.43
N GLN A 21 -19.35 1.73 8.01
CA GLN A 21 -18.89 2.11 9.34
C GLN A 21 -17.79 3.14 9.26
N LYS A 22 -18.11 4.42 9.50
CA LYS A 22 -17.10 5.49 9.63
C LYS A 22 -15.94 5.01 10.51
N VAL A 23 -14.74 5.00 9.94
CA VAL A 23 -13.55 4.60 10.69
C VAL A 23 -13.16 5.77 11.56
N LYS A 24 -13.45 5.64 12.86
CA LYS A 24 -12.98 6.57 13.88
C LYS A 24 -11.54 6.24 14.19
N PHE A 25 -10.66 7.20 13.97
CA PHE A 25 -9.32 7.13 14.51
C PHE A 25 -9.05 8.30 15.45
N GLN A 26 -8.24 8.03 16.47
CA GLN A 26 -7.92 8.99 17.51
C GLN A 26 -6.45 9.37 17.45
N ILE A 27 -6.15 10.65 17.35
CA ILE A 27 -4.79 11.17 17.55
C ILE A 27 -4.71 11.78 18.94
N PHE A 28 -3.79 11.28 19.76
CA PHE A 28 -3.47 11.85 21.05
C PHE A 28 -2.21 12.72 20.92
N SER A 29 -2.34 14.02 21.18
CA SER A 29 -1.23 14.97 21.08
C SER A 29 -0.81 15.44 22.47
N PRO A 30 0.48 15.38 22.84
CA PRO A 30 0.97 15.97 24.06
C PRO A 30 1.06 17.50 23.91
N LYS A 31 1.13 18.22 25.04
CA LYS A 31 1.01 19.69 25.08
C LYS A 31 2.10 20.41 24.30
N GLU A 32 3.27 19.81 24.19
CA GLU A 32 4.46 20.32 23.50
C GLU A 32 4.27 20.41 21.97
N LEU A 33 3.29 19.67 21.43
CA LEU A 33 2.95 19.67 20.01
C LEU A 33 1.76 20.59 19.69
N LYS A 34 1.25 21.33 20.68
CA LYS A 34 0.12 22.25 20.50
C LYS A 34 0.43 23.33 19.45
N GLY A 35 -0.50 23.57 18.55
CA GLY A 35 -0.41 24.52 17.44
C GLY A 35 0.24 23.95 16.16
N ARG A 36 0.86 22.78 16.22
CA ARG A 36 1.48 22.12 15.04
C ARG A 36 0.42 21.52 14.13
N LYS A 37 0.79 21.25 12.87
CA LYS A 37 -0.09 20.67 11.87
C LYS A 37 0.21 19.18 11.68
N ALA A 38 -0.77 18.32 11.92
CA ALA A 38 -0.73 16.91 11.54
C ALA A 38 -1.42 16.72 10.19
N VAL A 39 -0.75 16.04 9.27
CA VAL A 39 -1.24 15.79 7.91
C VAL A 39 -1.29 14.29 7.70
N LEU A 40 -2.49 13.79 7.42
CA LEU A 40 -2.72 12.40 7.04
C LEU A 40 -2.74 12.31 5.52
N LEU A 41 -1.89 11.43 5.00
CA LEU A 41 -1.69 11.21 3.58
C LEU A 41 -2.11 9.78 3.21
N THR A 42 -2.81 9.58 2.10
CA THR A 42 -2.87 8.26 1.43
C THR A 42 -1.70 8.16 0.47
N ARG A 43 -1.14 6.96 0.33
CA ARG A 43 -0.14 6.66 -0.70
C ARG A 43 -0.81 5.91 -1.84
N GLU A 44 -1.18 6.62 -2.89
CA GLU A 44 -1.56 6.00 -4.16
C GLU A 44 -0.44 6.19 -5.18
N LYS A 45 0.13 5.07 -5.67
CA LYS A 45 1.06 5.03 -6.82
C LYS A 45 2.27 5.99 -6.68
N GLY A 46 2.85 6.10 -5.49
CA GLY A 46 4.01 6.96 -5.23
C GLY A 46 3.67 8.44 -4.99
N PHE A 47 2.41 8.85 -5.16
CA PHE A 47 1.93 10.18 -4.77
C PHE A 47 1.32 10.12 -3.37
N ALA A 48 1.63 11.13 -2.55
CA ALA A 48 0.99 11.35 -1.27
C ALA A 48 -0.17 12.33 -1.46
N ALA A 49 -1.41 11.86 -1.37
CA ALA A 49 -2.58 12.73 -1.42
C ALA A 49 -2.96 13.10 0.02
N ILE A 50 -3.20 14.39 0.28
CA ILE A 50 -3.67 14.85 1.58
C ILE A 50 -5.12 14.39 1.75
N VAL A 51 -5.34 13.46 2.69
CA VAL A 51 -6.66 13.01 3.08
C VAL A 51 -7.23 13.95 4.12
N HIS A 52 -6.39 14.34 5.08
CA HIS A 52 -6.80 15.23 6.13
C HIS A 52 -5.65 16.06 6.70
N SER A 53 -5.99 17.23 7.24
CA SER A 53 -5.04 18.18 7.77
C SER A 53 -5.61 18.82 9.02
N ILE A 54 -4.94 18.63 10.15
CA ILE A 54 -5.45 18.97 11.48
C ILE A 54 -4.46 19.86 12.18
N LYS A 55 -4.95 20.91 12.82
CA LYS A 55 -4.14 21.70 13.74
C LYS A 55 -4.27 21.08 15.14
N LEU A 56 -3.14 20.69 15.72
CA LEU A 56 -3.05 20.02 17.02
C LEU A 56 -3.35 21.03 18.13
N ASN A 57 -4.62 21.25 18.48
CA ASN A 57 -5.05 22.23 19.48
C ASN A 57 -5.58 21.60 20.80
N SER A 58 -6.02 20.34 20.75
CA SER A 58 -6.56 19.51 21.85
C SER A 58 -5.73 18.24 22.08
N ASP A 59 -5.97 17.57 23.21
CA ASP A 59 -5.26 16.34 23.58
C ASP A 59 -5.75 15.11 22.77
N ILE A 60 -6.96 15.16 22.22
CA ILE A 60 -7.58 14.09 21.41
C ILE A 60 -8.21 14.69 20.15
N PHE A 61 -8.00 14.05 19.00
CA PHE A 61 -8.70 14.34 17.74
C PHE A 61 -9.41 13.10 17.25
N ASN A 62 -10.73 13.20 17.03
CA ASN A 62 -11.49 12.17 16.35
C ASN A 62 -11.61 12.54 14.89
N LEU A 63 -11.35 11.56 14.04
CA LEU A 63 -11.37 11.75 12.61
C LEU A 63 -12.23 10.69 12.00
N ASP A 64 -13.22 11.15 11.25
CA ASP A 64 -14.12 10.31 10.50
C ASP A 64 -13.54 10.14 9.10
N ILE A 65 -13.22 8.90 8.74
CA ILE A 65 -12.80 8.55 7.39
C ILE A 65 -13.89 7.71 6.73
N ASP A 66 -14.16 8.04 5.46
CA ASP A 66 -15.10 7.30 4.63
C ASP A 66 -14.58 5.88 4.35
N ASN A 67 -15.49 4.91 4.29
CA ASN A 67 -15.16 3.48 4.20
C ASN A 67 -14.43 3.08 2.92
N ASP A 68 -14.66 3.83 1.84
CA ASP A 68 -14.00 3.65 0.56
C ASP A 68 -12.48 3.94 0.64
N LEU A 69 -12.00 4.52 1.73
CA LEU A 69 -10.60 4.81 1.97
C LEU A 69 -9.87 3.74 2.81
N VAL A 70 -10.52 2.63 3.20
CA VAL A 70 -9.97 1.65 4.16
C VAL A 70 -10.07 0.18 3.68
N PRO A 71 -9.11 -0.70 4.03
CA PRO A 71 -7.73 -0.42 4.42
C PRO A 71 -6.91 0.13 3.25
N ASP A 72 -6.04 1.09 3.52
CA ASP A 72 -4.99 1.54 2.60
C ASP A 72 -3.76 1.91 3.43
N LEU A 73 -2.60 2.03 2.80
CA LEU A 73 -1.42 2.52 3.49
C LEU A 73 -1.53 4.04 3.68
N TYR A 74 -1.59 4.45 4.93
CA TYR A 74 -1.59 5.85 5.35
C TYR A 74 -0.22 6.26 5.86
N GLN A 75 0.06 7.56 5.70
CA GLN A 75 1.23 8.21 6.25
C GLN A 75 0.78 9.43 7.07
N LEU A 76 1.12 9.44 8.36
CA LEU A 76 0.94 10.61 9.22
C LEU A 76 2.24 11.39 9.31
N HIS A 77 2.19 12.67 8.94
CA HIS A 77 3.28 13.62 9.09
C HIS A 77 2.87 14.71 10.08
N VAL A 78 3.80 15.16 10.93
CA VAL A 78 3.56 16.28 11.84
C VAL A 78 4.61 17.35 11.59
N SER A 79 4.15 18.59 11.37
CA SER A 79 5.03 19.71 11.03
C SER A 79 6.12 19.89 12.08
N GLN A 80 7.36 20.07 11.61
CA GLN A 80 8.54 20.30 12.46
C GLN A 80 8.85 19.15 13.43
N ILE A 81 8.33 17.95 13.16
CA ILE A 81 8.75 16.70 13.81
C ILE A 81 9.42 15.83 12.75
N LYS A 82 10.50 15.15 13.14
CA LYS A 82 11.23 14.29 12.22
C LYS A 82 10.40 13.04 11.89
N GLY A 83 10.43 12.65 10.63
CA GLY A 83 9.85 11.38 10.15
C GLY A 83 8.36 11.43 9.83
N SER A 84 7.80 10.24 9.63
CA SER A 84 6.37 10.03 9.41
C SER A 84 5.96 8.62 9.80
N LEU A 85 4.79 8.46 10.40
CA LEU A 85 4.24 7.14 10.74
C LEU A 85 3.56 6.54 9.51
N PHE A 86 3.94 5.34 9.12
CA PHE A 86 3.21 4.55 8.12
C PHE A 86 2.35 3.53 8.84
N PHE A 87 1.09 3.37 8.44
CA PHE A 87 0.18 2.41 9.08
C PHE A 87 -0.97 2.06 8.14
N PHE A 88 -1.57 0.89 8.36
CA PHE A 88 -2.85 0.56 7.77
C PHE A 88 -3.93 1.12 8.70
N LEU A 89 -4.80 1.95 8.15
CA LEU A 89 -5.94 2.43 8.91
C LEU A 89 -6.92 1.27 9.03
N GLU A 90 -7.33 0.95 10.25
CA GLU A 90 -8.38 -0.02 10.55
C GLU A 90 -9.38 0.60 11.53
N GLN A 91 -10.56 0.00 11.68
CA GLN A 91 -11.53 0.50 12.62
C GLN A 91 -11.00 0.46 14.06
N GLY A 92 -11.07 1.60 14.77
CA GLY A 92 -10.57 1.71 16.14
C GLY A 92 -9.08 2.03 16.26
N THR A 93 -8.41 2.39 15.15
CA THR A 93 -7.01 2.82 15.17
C THR A 93 -6.80 4.01 16.12
N GLN A 94 -5.85 3.90 17.05
CA GLN A 94 -5.47 4.97 17.98
C GLN A 94 -3.99 5.28 17.83
N ILE A 95 -3.62 6.55 17.60
CA ILE A 95 -2.25 7.03 17.42
C ILE A 95 -1.89 7.99 18.54
N ARG A 96 -0.89 7.66 19.38
CA ARG A 96 -0.26 8.61 20.30
C ARG A 96 0.95 9.25 19.65
N LEU A 97 0.99 10.58 19.64
CA LEU A 97 2.14 11.38 19.21
C LEU A 97 3.02 11.71 20.43
N ASP A 98 3.43 10.70 21.17
CA ASP A 98 4.16 10.80 22.44
C ASP A 98 5.67 11.06 22.29
N THR A 99 6.18 11.25 21.06
CA THR A 99 7.61 11.35 20.79
C THR A 99 7.95 12.47 19.81
N ASN A 100 9.24 12.89 19.82
CA ASN A 100 9.81 13.83 18.85
C ASN A 100 10.15 13.17 17.48
N ASP A 101 9.79 11.89 17.29
CA ASP A 101 9.96 11.14 16.05
C ASP A 101 8.69 10.35 15.75
N VAL A 102 7.90 10.84 14.79
CA VAL A 102 6.57 10.30 14.48
C VAL A 102 6.64 8.85 14.01
N THR A 103 7.81 8.34 13.62
CA THR A 103 7.97 6.93 13.19
C THR A 103 7.78 5.91 14.30
N LYS A 104 7.82 6.32 15.58
CA LYS A 104 7.74 5.42 16.74
C LYS A 104 6.86 6.04 17.82
N SER A 105 5.67 5.48 18.07
CA SER A 105 4.94 5.73 19.33
C SER A 105 5.30 4.67 20.37
N THR A 106 5.69 5.10 21.57
CA THR A 106 6.04 4.20 22.68
C THR A 106 4.83 3.67 23.44
N VAL A 107 3.69 4.34 23.35
CA VAL A 107 2.53 4.09 24.23
C VAL A 107 1.29 3.51 23.51
N THR A 108 1.19 3.53 22.16
CA THR A 108 -0.05 3.07 21.46
C THR A 108 0.07 1.85 20.54
N ASN A 109 1.18 1.11 20.50
CA ASN A 109 1.37 0.06 19.47
C ASN A 109 1.12 0.52 18.01
N SER A 110 1.00 1.84 17.77
CA SER A 110 0.96 2.51 16.47
C SER A 110 2.33 2.38 15.83
N ARG A 111 2.59 1.19 15.32
CA ARG A 111 3.77 0.86 14.55
C ARG A 111 3.28 0.64 13.13
N SER A 112 4.09 1.00 12.13
CA SER A 112 3.94 0.33 10.84
C SER A 112 3.89 -1.17 11.11
N THR A 113 2.95 -1.88 10.47
CA THR A 113 2.78 -3.32 10.67
C THR A 113 4.16 -4.00 10.61
N LEU A 114 4.42 -4.99 11.48
CA LEU A 114 5.75 -5.63 11.55
C LEU A 114 6.20 -6.11 10.17
N GLU A 115 5.26 -6.57 9.36
CA GLU A 115 5.42 -6.92 7.96
C GLU A 115 5.89 -5.75 7.09
N TRP A 116 5.28 -4.56 7.19
CA TRP A 116 5.74 -3.37 6.48
C TRP A 116 7.15 -2.97 6.92
N GLN A 117 7.45 -3.02 8.22
CA GLN A 117 8.79 -2.71 8.71
C GLN A 117 9.83 -3.71 8.20
N ALA A 118 9.47 -4.99 8.14
CA ALA A 118 10.32 -6.04 7.58
C ALA A 118 10.56 -5.82 6.09
N PHE A 119 9.50 -5.54 5.32
CA PHE A 119 9.61 -5.22 3.90
C PHE A 119 10.49 -3.98 3.67
N GLU A 120 10.20 -2.88 4.38
CA GLU A 120 10.93 -1.62 4.24
C GLU A 120 12.41 -1.79 4.58
N ARG A 121 12.72 -2.44 5.71
CA ARG A 121 14.09 -2.61 6.20
C ARG A 121 14.90 -3.57 5.34
N ASN A 122 14.30 -4.69 4.92
CA ASN A 122 15.05 -5.79 4.33
C ASN A 122 15.01 -5.79 2.79
N ILE A 123 14.04 -5.12 2.18
CA ILE A 123 13.83 -5.12 0.72
C ILE A 123 13.91 -3.70 0.16
N GLN A 124 13.01 -2.80 0.56
CA GLN A 124 12.88 -1.48 -0.07
C GLN A 124 14.10 -0.59 0.16
N LYS A 125 14.48 -0.35 1.42
CA LYS A 125 15.54 0.61 1.76
C LYS A 125 16.92 0.20 1.19
N PRO A 126 17.35 -1.07 1.28
CA PRO A 126 18.60 -1.47 0.63
C PRO A 126 18.59 -1.24 -0.89
N SER A 127 17.45 -1.46 -1.55
CA SER A 127 17.29 -1.16 -2.99
C SER A 127 17.40 0.33 -3.26
N ASP A 128 16.71 1.17 -2.48
CA ASP A 128 16.73 2.63 -2.64
C ASP A 128 18.14 3.21 -2.46
N ASP A 129 18.91 2.69 -1.49
CA ASP A 129 20.28 3.13 -1.23
C ASP A 129 21.22 2.76 -2.41
N ARG A 130 21.04 1.58 -3.01
CA ARG A 130 21.79 1.16 -4.22
C ARG A 130 21.41 2.00 -5.43
N ILE A 131 20.11 2.17 -5.71
CA ILE A 131 19.62 3.01 -6.82
C ILE A 131 20.17 4.43 -6.72
N ARG A 132 20.18 5.03 -5.52
CA ARG A 132 20.75 6.36 -5.32
C ARG A 132 22.22 6.41 -5.71
N SER A 133 22.98 5.39 -5.33
CA SER A 133 24.41 5.29 -5.66
C SER A 133 24.63 5.14 -7.17
N TYR A 134 23.81 4.33 -7.85
CA TYR A 134 23.87 4.14 -9.29
C TYR A 134 23.48 5.41 -10.06
N ALA A 135 22.47 6.14 -9.61
CA ALA A 135 22.07 7.41 -10.22
C ALA A 135 23.17 8.48 -10.11
N LEU A 136 23.93 8.49 -9.01
CA LEU A 136 25.11 9.35 -8.88
C LEU A 136 26.21 8.96 -9.88
N GLY A 137 26.47 7.66 -10.03
CA GLY A 137 27.40 7.13 -11.03
C GLY A 137 27.00 7.48 -12.46
N GLU A 138 25.73 7.31 -12.81
CA GLU A 138 25.18 7.68 -14.12
C GLU A 138 25.37 9.18 -14.38
N LYS A 139 25.01 10.03 -13.41
CA LYS A 139 25.18 11.48 -13.51
C LYS A 139 26.63 11.87 -13.74
N GLN A 140 27.57 11.20 -13.09
CA GLN A 140 29.00 11.45 -13.28
C GLN A 140 29.46 11.00 -14.66
N ALA A 141 29.09 9.80 -15.11
CA ALA A 141 29.40 9.30 -16.45
C ALA A 141 28.88 10.22 -17.57
N ARG A 142 27.68 10.79 -17.40
CA ARG A 142 27.13 11.79 -18.33
C ARG A 142 27.97 13.07 -18.38
N LYS A 143 28.47 13.54 -17.24
CA LYS A 143 29.36 14.72 -17.18
C LYS A 143 30.69 14.44 -17.89
N ASP A 144 31.24 13.26 -17.68
CA ASP A 144 32.53 12.85 -18.23
C ASP A 144 32.43 12.40 -19.70
N ARG A 145 31.21 12.37 -20.27
CA ARG A 145 30.90 11.90 -21.63
C ARG A 145 31.43 10.49 -21.91
N ASN A 146 31.49 9.65 -20.88
CA ASN A 146 31.96 8.27 -20.97
C ASN A 146 30.77 7.33 -21.22
N ALA A 147 30.65 6.86 -22.45
CA ALA A 147 29.53 6.00 -22.88
C ALA A 147 29.53 4.63 -22.18
N ASP A 148 30.69 4.02 -21.99
CA ASP A 148 30.79 2.70 -21.36
C ASP A 148 30.38 2.75 -19.89
N SER A 149 30.87 3.76 -19.16
CA SER A 149 30.47 4.02 -17.77
C SER A 149 28.98 4.35 -17.68
N LEU A 150 28.45 5.12 -18.63
CA LEU A 150 27.02 5.42 -18.68
C LEU A 150 26.17 4.14 -18.83
N ASN A 151 26.53 3.29 -19.80
CA ASN A 151 25.84 2.03 -20.04
C ASN A 151 25.90 1.11 -18.82
N PHE A 152 27.06 1.02 -18.17
CA PHE A 152 27.23 0.26 -16.94
C PHE A 152 26.25 0.69 -15.84
N TRP A 153 26.11 1.99 -15.56
CA TRP A 153 25.21 2.47 -14.51
C TRP A 153 23.73 2.30 -14.86
N ILE A 154 23.37 2.42 -16.15
CA ILE A 154 22.01 2.13 -16.62
C ILE A 154 21.68 0.65 -16.42
N GLU A 155 22.59 -0.25 -16.79
CA GLU A 155 22.43 -1.69 -16.60
C GLU A 155 22.28 -2.05 -15.11
N LYS A 156 23.10 -1.47 -14.22
CA LYS A 156 22.97 -1.68 -12.78
C LYS A 156 21.61 -1.24 -12.22
N GLN A 157 21.05 -0.13 -12.70
CA GLN A 157 19.71 0.29 -12.30
C GLN A 157 18.62 -0.66 -12.81
N ALA A 158 18.75 -1.17 -14.03
CA ALA A 158 17.82 -2.14 -14.59
C ALA A 158 17.81 -3.45 -13.78
N LEU A 159 19.00 -3.99 -13.46
CA LEU A 159 19.16 -5.19 -12.64
C LEU A 159 18.59 -5.01 -11.23
N GLU A 160 18.83 -3.85 -10.61
CA GLU A 160 18.29 -3.55 -9.28
C GLU A 160 16.76 -3.48 -9.27
N LYS A 161 16.17 -2.88 -10.31
CA LYS A 161 14.72 -2.82 -10.45
C LYS A 161 14.11 -4.23 -10.62
N GLU A 162 14.75 -5.10 -11.38
CA GLU A 162 14.32 -6.49 -11.54
C GLU A 162 14.41 -7.26 -10.21
N ASP A 163 15.52 -7.10 -9.48
CA ASP A 163 15.71 -7.72 -8.17
C ASP A 163 14.67 -7.25 -7.15
N LEU A 164 14.36 -5.95 -7.12
CA LEU A 164 13.31 -5.39 -6.26
C LEU A 164 11.94 -6.00 -6.57
N VAL A 165 11.57 -6.10 -7.86
CA VAL A 165 10.31 -6.73 -8.28
C VAL A 165 10.27 -8.20 -7.87
N LYS A 166 11.37 -8.93 -8.06
CA LYS A 166 11.48 -10.34 -7.68
C LYS A 166 11.32 -10.54 -6.17
N LYS A 167 12.03 -9.75 -5.35
CA LYS A 167 11.93 -9.80 -3.88
C LYS A 167 10.55 -9.40 -3.39
N THR A 168 9.92 -8.42 -4.03
CA THR A 168 8.54 -8.04 -3.73
C THR A 168 7.56 -9.18 -4.02
N GLY A 169 7.73 -9.86 -5.16
CA GLY A 169 6.94 -11.05 -5.48
C GLY A 169 7.12 -12.18 -4.48
N ALA A 170 8.35 -12.45 -4.04
CA ALA A 170 8.64 -13.45 -3.01
C ALA A 170 7.97 -13.11 -1.67
N PHE A 171 8.07 -11.84 -1.24
CA PHE A 171 7.42 -11.36 -0.02
C PHE A 171 5.90 -11.58 -0.05
N ILE A 172 5.24 -11.33 -1.19
CA ILE A 172 3.80 -11.55 -1.37
C ILE A 172 3.44 -13.03 -1.19
N LEU A 173 4.26 -13.94 -1.74
CA LEU A 173 4.05 -15.38 -1.63
C LEU A 173 4.22 -15.90 -0.19
N GLU A 174 5.14 -15.31 0.55
CA GLU A 174 5.40 -15.67 1.96
C GLU A 174 4.32 -15.13 2.90
N ASN A 175 3.61 -14.07 2.51
CA ASN A 175 2.61 -13.39 3.35
C ASN A 175 1.28 -13.20 2.60
N PRO A 176 0.60 -14.27 2.15
CA PRO A 176 -0.55 -14.17 1.24
C PRO A 176 -1.82 -13.56 1.87
N ALA A 177 -1.95 -13.60 3.20
CA ALA A 177 -3.05 -13.00 3.95
C ALA A 177 -2.78 -11.54 4.40
N SER A 178 -1.64 -10.98 4.01
CA SER A 178 -1.23 -9.65 4.46
C SER A 178 -1.84 -8.52 3.61
N TYR A 179 -2.33 -7.47 4.27
CA TYR A 179 -2.68 -6.21 3.61
C TYR A 179 -1.46 -5.51 3.00
N VAL A 180 -0.25 -5.76 3.51
CA VAL A 180 1.00 -5.30 2.88
C VAL A 180 1.17 -5.96 1.52
N SER A 181 0.99 -7.27 1.43
CA SER A 181 1.06 -8.01 0.16
C SER A 181 0.03 -7.52 -0.85
N LEU A 182 -1.20 -7.27 -0.39
CA LEU A 182 -2.27 -6.73 -1.21
C LEU A 182 -1.93 -5.33 -1.76
N TYR A 183 -1.40 -4.46 -0.91
CA TYR A 183 -0.93 -3.13 -1.30
C TYR A 183 0.24 -3.21 -2.30
N LEU A 184 1.27 -4.02 -2.00
CA LEU A 184 2.44 -4.19 -2.85
C LEU A 184 2.07 -4.71 -4.23
N LEU A 185 1.12 -5.64 -4.32
CA LEU A 185 0.60 -6.14 -5.59
C LEU A 185 -0.15 -5.05 -6.36
N LYS A 186 -0.95 -4.21 -5.70
CA LYS A 186 -1.63 -3.06 -6.33
C LYS A 186 -0.64 -2.09 -6.96
N ILE A 187 0.38 -1.67 -6.21
CA ILE A 187 1.33 -0.65 -6.69
C ILE A 187 2.32 -1.20 -7.74
N ASN A 188 2.63 -2.50 -7.69
CA ASN A 188 3.52 -3.17 -8.65
C ASN A 188 2.76 -3.98 -9.71
N TRP A 189 1.46 -3.73 -9.89
CA TRP A 189 0.58 -4.58 -10.70
C TRP A 189 1.17 -4.91 -12.08
N TYR A 190 1.63 -3.91 -12.84
CA TYR A 190 2.13 -4.14 -14.20
C TYR A 190 3.41 -4.99 -14.25
N ALA A 191 4.22 -4.98 -13.19
CA ALA A 191 5.43 -5.80 -13.13
C ALA A 191 5.14 -7.23 -12.64
N LEU A 192 4.00 -7.44 -11.99
CA LEU A 192 3.66 -8.69 -11.28
C LEU A 192 2.42 -9.41 -11.81
N GLN A 193 1.61 -8.79 -12.68
CA GLN A 193 0.34 -9.34 -13.16
C GLN A 193 0.48 -10.72 -13.80
N ASP A 194 1.58 -10.96 -14.53
CA ASP A 194 1.82 -12.23 -15.24
C ASP A 194 2.48 -13.31 -14.36
N LYS A 195 2.67 -13.02 -13.05
CA LYS A 195 3.31 -13.95 -12.09
C LYS A 195 2.30 -14.81 -11.32
N GLY A 196 1.00 -14.66 -11.59
CA GLY A 196 -0.06 -15.41 -10.90
C GLY A 196 -0.09 -15.18 -9.39
N LEU A 197 0.31 -13.97 -8.95
CA LEU A 197 0.38 -13.63 -7.52
C LEU A 197 -1.01 -13.29 -6.95
N PHE A 198 -1.93 -12.80 -7.79
CA PHE A 198 -3.27 -12.46 -7.35
C PHE A 198 -4.04 -13.69 -6.86
N GLU A 199 -3.95 -14.80 -7.60
CA GLU A 199 -4.61 -16.07 -7.30
C GLU A 199 -4.07 -16.75 -6.04
N LYS A 200 -2.88 -16.33 -5.59
CA LYS A 200 -2.21 -16.86 -4.40
C LYS A 200 -2.49 -16.04 -3.14
N LEU A 201 -3.19 -14.91 -3.26
CA LEU A 201 -3.65 -14.15 -2.11
C LEU A 201 -4.72 -14.94 -1.34
N ASP A 202 -4.72 -14.78 -0.02
CA ASP A 202 -5.67 -15.47 0.85
C ASP A 202 -7.10 -14.93 0.66
N GLN A 203 -8.09 -15.81 0.80
CA GLN A 203 -9.51 -15.47 0.62
C GLN A 203 -10.04 -14.51 1.68
N SER A 204 -9.40 -14.41 2.85
CA SER A 204 -9.73 -13.42 3.88
C SER A 204 -9.64 -11.98 3.36
N LEU A 205 -8.85 -11.73 2.30
CA LEU A 205 -8.70 -10.42 1.68
C LEU A 205 -9.83 -10.06 0.70
N THR A 206 -10.74 -10.99 0.40
CA THR A 206 -11.74 -10.83 -0.68
C THR A 206 -12.72 -9.68 -0.48
N GLY A 207 -13.01 -9.31 0.77
CA GLY A 207 -13.84 -8.15 1.11
C GLY A 207 -13.16 -6.79 0.91
N HIS A 208 -11.85 -6.76 0.67
CA HIS A 208 -11.08 -5.52 0.58
C HIS A 208 -11.21 -4.85 -0.80
N LYS A 209 -11.41 -3.53 -0.85
CA LYS A 209 -11.53 -2.75 -2.11
C LYS A 209 -10.39 -3.00 -3.11
N THR A 210 -9.14 -3.01 -2.64
CA THR A 210 -7.95 -3.32 -3.44
C THR A 210 -8.01 -4.72 -4.03
N TYR A 211 -8.49 -5.72 -3.28
CA TYR A 211 -8.68 -7.06 -3.81
C TYR A 211 -9.70 -7.07 -4.94
N ILE A 212 -10.85 -6.42 -4.73
CA ILE A 212 -11.91 -6.27 -5.74
C ILE A 212 -11.36 -5.58 -7.00
N TYR A 213 -10.65 -4.46 -6.83
CA TYR A 213 -9.99 -3.74 -7.91
C TYR A 213 -9.01 -4.62 -8.70
N LEU A 214 -8.14 -5.36 -8.00
CA LEU A 214 -7.17 -6.25 -8.63
C LEU A 214 -7.86 -7.41 -9.34
N LYS A 215 -8.94 -7.96 -8.77
CA LYS A 215 -9.77 -9.00 -9.39
C LYS A 215 -10.33 -8.55 -10.73
N GLU A 216 -10.91 -7.36 -10.79
CA GLU A 216 -11.43 -6.79 -12.04
C GLU A 216 -10.32 -6.54 -13.07
N LYS A 217 -9.18 -6.01 -12.61
CA LYS A 217 -8.00 -5.80 -13.46
C LYS A 217 -7.47 -7.10 -14.04
N ASN A 218 -7.39 -8.15 -13.22
CA ASN A 218 -6.94 -9.47 -13.63
C ASN A 218 -7.89 -10.09 -14.65
N LYS A 219 -9.20 -9.97 -14.42
CA LYS A 219 -10.23 -10.42 -15.36
C LYS A 219 -10.10 -9.73 -16.72
N LYS A 220 -9.91 -8.41 -16.75
CA LYS A 220 -9.70 -7.64 -18.00
C LYS A 220 -8.45 -8.08 -18.77
N ILE A 221 -7.42 -8.58 -18.11
CA ILE A 221 -6.23 -9.14 -18.77
C ILE A 221 -6.56 -10.50 -19.37
N ALA A 222 -7.19 -11.38 -18.59
CA ALA A 222 -7.64 -12.69 -19.07
C ALA A 222 -8.60 -12.59 -20.26
N GLU A 223 -9.50 -11.61 -20.26
CA GLU A 223 -10.45 -11.31 -21.35
C GLU A 223 -9.78 -10.68 -22.59
N ARG A 224 -8.59 -10.09 -22.47
CA ARG A 224 -7.80 -9.59 -23.62
C ARG A 224 -6.96 -10.68 -24.29
N GLN A 225 -6.74 -11.81 -23.61
CA GLN A 225 -5.92 -12.92 -24.10
C GLN A 225 -6.64 -14.02 -24.93
N PRO A 226 -7.96 -14.05 -25.21
CA PRO A 226 -8.54 -15.15 -25.96
C PRO A 226 -8.98 -14.75 -27.38
N VAL A 227 -8.11 -14.23 -28.26
CA VAL A 227 -8.32 -14.27 -29.73
C VAL A 227 -6.99 -14.18 -30.51
N LYS A 228 -6.05 -15.13 -30.35
CA LYS A 228 -4.96 -15.33 -31.34
C LYS A 228 -4.56 -16.81 -31.48
N VAL A 229 -5.51 -17.73 -31.40
CA VAL A 229 -5.29 -19.13 -31.80
C VAL A 229 -6.56 -19.68 -32.46
N LEU A 230 -6.87 -19.18 -33.66
CA LEU A 230 -7.78 -19.80 -34.63
C LEU A 230 -7.80 -18.89 -35.86
N ASN A 231 -6.77 -19.01 -36.70
CA ASN A 231 -6.75 -18.68 -38.14
C ASN A 231 -5.34 -18.94 -38.69
N LYS A 232 -4.96 -20.21 -38.64
CA LYS A 232 -3.93 -20.81 -39.51
C LYS A 232 -4.31 -22.27 -39.65
N LEU A 233 -5.32 -22.53 -40.47
CA LEU A 233 -5.63 -23.81 -41.12
C LEU A 233 -6.90 -23.57 -41.97
N GLN A 234 -6.72 -22.82 -43.06
CA GLN A 234 -7.49 -22.93 -44.30
C GLN A 234 -6.54 -22.59 -45.45
#